data_AF-A0A5B9PET1-F1
#
_entry.id   AF-A0A5B9PET1-F1
#
_cell.length_a   1.000
_cell.length_b   1.000
_cell.length_c   1.000
_cell.angle_alpha   90.00
_cell.angle_beta   90.00
_cell.angle_gamma   90.00
#
_symmetry.space_group_name_H-M   'P 1'
#
loop_
_entity.id
_entity.type
_entity.pdbx_description
1 polymer ?
#
loop_
_entity_poly.entity_id
_entity_poly.type
_entity_poly.pdbx_seq_one_letter_code
_entity_poly.pdbx_strand_id
1 'polypeptide(L)'
;MARKIESERRNAGGLEGLLDSAAIVLLAVGIIGTVASLVWLKLYGILPALSILINTILVWLLLRSIAEIIRLLKKQAGLPYAGDISYPDATVAYTCSECGAMLHSESRCDSCGANIETD
;
A
#
# COMPACT_ATOMS: atom_id res chain seq x y z
N MET A 1 26.75 -5.01 15.85
CA MET A 1 25.29 -5.06 16.10
C MET A 1 24.56 -4.44 14.91
N ALA A 2 23.44 -4.98 14.45
CA ALA A 2 22.68 -4.38 13.34
C ALA A 2 21.52 -3.53 13.87
N ARG A 3 21.34 -2.31 13.36
CA ARG A 3 20.25 -1.42 13.77
C ARG A 3 19.15 -1.42 12.70
N LYS A 4 17.93 -1.85 13.05
CA LYS A 4 16.76 -1.78 12.17
C LYS A 4 16.35 -0.31 12.02
N ILE A 5 16.47 0.26 10.82
CA ILE A 5 15.98 1.62 10.54
C ILE A 5 14.55 1.49 10.01
N GLU A 6 13.58 1.64 10.91
CA GLU A 6 12.18 1.74 10.53
C GLU A 6 11.82 3.23 10.45
N SER A 7 12.31 3.90 9.40
CA SER A 7 11.97 5.31 9.14
C SER A 7 10.85 5.40 8.10
N GLU A 8 9.69 4.85 8.42
CA GLU A 8 8.48 5.11 7.63
C GLU A 8 7.90 6.46 8.09
N ARG A 9 8.36 7.57 7.50
CA ARG A 9 7.67 8.86 7.66
C ARG A 9 6.33 8.76 6.93
N ARG A 10 5.32 8.26 7.64
CA ARG A 10 3.92 8.23 7.21
C ARG A 10 3.41 9.67 7.05
N ASN A 11 3.54 10.22 5.84
CA ASN A 11 2.93 11.50 5.52
C ASN A 11 1.41 11.30 5.35
N ALA A 12 0.63 11.60 6.38
CA ALA A 12 -0.82 11.33 6.45
C ALA A 12 -1.70 12.19 5.50
N GLY A 13 -1.13 12.91 4.54
CA GLY A 13 -1.85 13.89 3.70
C GLY A 13 -1.60 13.77 2.19
N GLY A 14 -0.99 12.68 1.72
CA GLY A 14 -0.71 12.48 0.30
C GLY A 14 -1.95 12.19 -0.54
N LEU A 15 -1.89 12.48 -1.85
CA LEU A 15 -2.90 12.10 -2.85
C LEU A 15 -3.28 10.60 -2.76
N GLU A 16 -2.35 9.75 -2.31
CA GLU A 16 -2.53 8.31 -2.15
C GLU A 16 -3.53 7.98 -1.03
N GLY A 17 -3.52 8.73 0.07
CA GLY A 17 -4.50 8.57 1.15
C GLY A 17 -5.88 9.07 0.71
N LEU A 18 -5.92 10.12 -0.10
CA LEU A 18 -7.16 10.62 -0.69
C LEU A 18 -7.77 9.59 -1.66
N LEU A 19 -6.96 8.97 -2.52
CA LEU A 19 -7.41 7.89 -3.41
C LEU A 19 -7.95 6.68 -2.63
N ASP A 20 -7.25 6.26 -1.57
CA ASP A 20 -7.66 5.12 -0.76
C ASP A 20 -8.98 5.42 -0.01
N SER A 21 -9.11 6.62 0.55
CA SER A 21 -10.35 7.07 1.17
C SER A 21 -11.51 7.19 0.16
N ALA A 22 -11.24 7.70 -1.04
CA ALA A 22 -12.22 7.83 -2.11
C ALA A 22 -12.70 6.46 -2.60
N ALA A 23 -11.80 5.47 -2.71
CA ALA A 23 -12.16 4.11 -3.05
C ALA A 23 -13.17 3.52 -2.04
N ILE A 24 -12.88 3.66 -0.73
CA ILE A 24 -13.78 3.16 0.33
C ILE A 24 -15.14 3.86 0.28
N VAL A 25 -15.16 5.18 0.12
CA VAL A 25 -16.41 5.96 0.03
C VAL A 25 -17.23 5.55 -1.19
N LEU A 26 -16.60 5.42 -2.35
CA LEU A 26 -17.27 4.98 -3.58
C LEU A 26 -17.83 3.56 -3.46
N LEU A 27 -17.11 2.66 -2.80
CA LEU A 27 -17.60 1.31 -2.53
C LEU A 27 -18.84 1.34 -1.63
N ALA A 28 -18.83 2.15 -0.56
CA ALA A 28 -19.99 2.31 0.31
C ALA A 28 -21.21 2.87 -0.43
N VAL A 29 -21.01 3.90 -1.26
CA VAL A 29 -22.08 4.48 -2.08
C VAL A 29 -22.63 3.48 -3.09
N GLY A 30 -21.77 2.69 -3.73
CA GLY A 30 -22.18 1.64 -4.68
C GLY A 30 -23.03 0.55 -4.02
N ILE A 31 -22.68 0.11 -2.80
CA ILE A 31 -23.49 -0.85 -2.02
C ILE A 31 -24.87 -0.26 -1.67
N ILE A 32 -24.92 1.01 -1.28
CA ILE A 32 -26.21 1.66 -1.01
C ILE A 32 -27.04 1.74 -2.30
N GLY A 33 -26.40 2.03 -3.43
CA GLY A 33 -27.03 2.06 -4.75
C GLY A 33 -27.59 0.70 -5.19
N THR A 34 -26.90 -0.40 -4.91
CA THR A 34 -27.40 -1.76 -5.23
C THR A 34 -28.59 -2.14 -4.36
N VAL A 35 -28.58 -1.80 -3.07
CA VAL A 35 -29.74 -2.04 -2.20
C VAL A 35 -30.93 -1.18 -2.63
N ALA A 36 -30.72 0.09 -2.92
CA ALA A 36 -31.77 0.99 -3.38
C ALA A 36 -32.41 0.52 -4.69
N SER A 37 -31.60 0.05 -5.66
CA SER A 37 -32.12 -0.45 -6.93
C SER A 37 -32.94 -1.74 -6.77
N LEU A 38 -32.54 -2.65 -5.88
CA LEU A 38 -33.30 -3.85 -5.55
C LEU A 38 -34.66 -3.53 -4.91
N VAL A 39 -34.70 -2.55 -4.00
CA VAL A 39 -35.95 -2.14 -3.33
C VAL A 39 -36.92 -1.50 -4.30
N TRP A 40 -36.43 -0.65 -5.22
CA TRP A 40 -37.31 0.09 -6.14
C TRP A 40 -37.80 -0.74 -7.32
N LEU A 41 -36.91 -1.50 -7.97
CA LEU A 41 -37.20 -2.22 -9.22
C LEU A 41 -37.65 -3.67 -8.97
N LYS A 42 -37.58 -4.15 -7.73
CA LYS A 42 -37.96 -5.51 -7.31
C LYS A 42 -37.30 -6.57 -8.21
N LEU A 43 -38.07 -7.51 -8.77
CA LEU A 43 -37.55 -8.64 -9.56
C LEU A 43 -36.81 -8.20 -10.84
N TYR A 44 -37.19 -7.08 -11.45
CA TYR A 44 -36.51 -6.53 -12.63
C TYR A 44 -35.19 -5.82 -12.28
N GLY A 45 -34.96 -5.56 -10.99
CA GLY A 45 -33.76 -4.91 -10.48
C GLY A 45 -32.53 -5.80 -10.38
N ILE A 46 -32.63 -7.12 -10.61
CA ILE A 46 -31.52 -8.06 -10.39
C ILE A 46 -30.36 -7.79 -11.37
N LEU A 47 -30.66 -7.64 -12.66
CA LEU A 47 -29.65 -7.34 -13.70
C LEU A 47 -28.91 -6.02 -13.44
N PRO A 48 -29.59 -4.88 -13.20
CA PRO A 48 -28.90 -3.64 -12.88
C PRO A 48 -28.19 -3.68 -11.51
N ALA A 49 -28.72 -4.41 -10.52
CA ALA A 49 -28.04 -4.57 -9.23
C ALA A 49 -26.71 -5.31 -9.40
N LEU A 50 -26.66 -6.38 -10.20
CA LEU A 50 -25.42 -7.11 -10.50
C LEU A 50 -24.42 -6.24 -11.27
N SER A 51 -24.88 -5.48 -12.27
CA SER A 51 -23.97 -4.62 -13.04
C SER A 51 -23.39 -3.49 -12.19
N ILE A 52 -24.20 -2.87 -11.33
CA ILE A 52 -23.73 -1.84 -10.38
C ILE A 52 -22.73 -2.45 -9.39
N LEU A 53 -23.01 -3.65 -8.86
CA LEU A 53 -22.13 -4.32 -7.90
C LEU A 53 -20.77 -4.65 -8.50
N ILE A 54 -20.76 -5.27 -9.68
CA ILE A 54 -19.52 -5.60 -10.41
C ILE A 54 -18.76 -4.32 -10.74
N ASN A 55 -19.44 -3.29 -11.25
CA ASN A 55 -18.81 -2.02 -11.59
C ASN A 55 -18.19 -1.33 -10.36
N THR A 56 -18.90 -1.36 -9.22
CA THR A 56 -18.40 -0.78 -7.96
C THR A 56 -17.12 -1.49 -7.50
N ILE A 57 -17.10 -2.82 -7.55
CA ILE A 57 -15.92 -3.61 -7.17
C ILE A 57 -14.75 -3.32 -8.12
N LEU A 58 -14.99 -3.25 -9.42
CA LEU A 58 -13.96 -2.94 -10.42
C LEU A 58 -13.36 -1.54 -10.21
N VAL A 59 -14.20 -0.53 -10.00
CA VAL A 59 -13.74 0.85 -9.72
C VAL A 59 -12.95 0.90 -8.42
N TRP A 60 -13.40 0.21 -7.38
CA TRP A 60 -12.67 0.11 -6.11
C TRP A 60 -11.29 -0.52 -6.29
N LEU A 61 -11.20 -1.65 -6.99
CA LEU A 61 -9.93 -2.32 -7.29
C LEU A 61 -8.99 -1.44 -8.11
N LEU A 62 -9.53 -0.74 -9.12
CA LEU A 62 -8.76 0.13 -10.00
C LEU A 62 -8.21 1.35 -9.24
N LEU A 63 -8.99 1.95 -8.35
CA LEU A 63 -8.49 3.05 -7.51
C LEU A 63 -7.41 2.57 -6.53
N ARG A 64 -7.59 1.39 -5.93
CA ARG A 64 -6.60 0.80 -5.03
C ARG A 64 -5.28 0.48 -5.74
N SER A 65 -5.35 -0.07 -6.96
CA SER A 65 -4.13 -0.38 -7.73
C SER A 65 -3.40 0.89 -8.17
N ILE A 66 -4.11 1.94 -8.58
CA ILE A 66 -3.50 3.24 -8.91
C ILE A 66 -2.82 3.84 -7.67
N ALA A 67 -3.45 3.76 -6.49
CA ALA A 67 -2.85 4.24 -5.25
C ALA A 67 -1.52 3.52 -4.95
N GLU A 68 -1.48 2.18 -5.11
CA GLU A 68 -0.25 1.40 -4.95
C GLU A 68 0.82 1.76 -5.98
N ILE A 69 0.45 1.95 -7.26
CA ILE A 69 1.40 2.37 -8.31
C ILE A 69 2.01 3.73 -7.97
N ILE A 70 1.23 4.70 -7.50
CA ILE A 70 1.74 6.02 -7.10
C ILE A 70 2.74 5.89 -5.93
N ARG A 71 2.44 5.05 -4.92
CA ARG A 71 3.37 4.79 -3.81
C ARG A 71 4.69 4.20 -4.32
N LEU A 72 4.63 3.24 -5.25
CA LEU A 72 5.81 2.64 -5.87
C LEU A 72 6.63 3.66 -6.69
N LEU A 73 5.97 4.51 -7.47
CA LEU A 73 6.63 5.57 -8.24
C LEU A 73 7.33 6.58 -7.33
N LYS A 74 6.69 7.02 -6.25
CA LYS A 74 7.31 7.91 -5.27
C LYS A 74 8.48 7.25 -4.56
N LYS A 75 8.37 5.97 -4.21
CA LYS A 75 9.46 5.18 -3.63
C LYS A 75 10.67 5.13 -4.57
N GLN A 76 10.45 4.88 -5.87
CA GLN A 76 11.53 4.90 -6.88
C GLN A 76 12.17 6.27 -7.04
N ALA A 77 11.39 7.35 -6.92
CA ALA A 77 11.87 8.73 -6.98
C ALA A 77 12.52 9.22 -5.67
N GLY A 78 12.56 8.41 -4.61
CA GLY A 78 13.07 8.82 -3.29
C GLY A 78 12.18 9.85 -2.58
N LEU A 79 10.91 10.00 -3.01
CA LEU A 79 9.95 10.93 -2.44
C LEU A 79 9.16 10.27 -1.30
N PRO A 80 8.74 11.03 -0.28
CA PRO A 80 7.90 10.50 0.78
C PRO A 80 6.52 10.10 0.23
N TYR A 81 6.04 8.93 0.62
CA TYR A 81 4.74 8.38 0.24
C TYR A 81 3.92 8.01 1.48
N ALA A 82 2.61 7.83 1.29
CA ALA A 82 1.65 7.59 2.36
C ALA A 82 0.99 6.21 2.22
N GLY A 83 0.94 5.45 3.32
CA GLY A 83 0.25 4.15 3.42
C GLY A 83 1.15 2.95 3.13
N ASP A 84 0.69 1.77 3.52
CA ASP A 84 1.42 0.52 3.31
C ASP A 84 1.45 0.15 1.82
N ILE A 85 2.63 -0.26 1.37
CA ILE A 85 2.80 -0.93 0.09
C ILE A 85 2.68 -2.42 0.36
N SER A 86 1.80 -3.10 -0.39
CA SER A 86 1.74 -4.56 -0.42
C SER A 86 3.11 -5.10 -0.86
N TYR A 87 3.95 -5.49 0.10
CA TYR A 87 5.31 -5.95 -0.15
C TYR A 87 5.37 -7.48 0.05
N PRO A 88 5.87 -8.25 -0.94
CA PRO A 88 5.81 -9.72 -0.88
C PRO A 88 6.69 -10.35 0.19
N ASP A 89 7.73 -9.68 0.68
CA ASP A 89 8.53 -10.10 1.83
C ASP A 89 9.26 -8.90 2.40
N ALA A 90 9.05 -8.55 3.67
CA ALA A 90 9.77 -7.46 4.33
C ALA A 90 11.28 -7.73 4.32
N THR A 91 11.97 -7.27 3.27
CA THR A 91 13.42 -7.33 3.18
C THR A 91 13.99 -6.38 4.24
N VAL A 92 14.30 -6.92 5.41
CA VAL A 92 14.95 -6.21 6.50
C VAL A 92 16.31 -5.75 5.98
N ALA A 93 16.46 -4.44 5.77
CA ALA A 93 17.75 -3.86 5.44
C ALA A 93 18.56 -3.67 6.73
N TYR A 94 19.67 -4.37 6.85
CA TYR A 94 20.57 -4.27 8.00
C TYR A 94 21.61 -3.17 7.75
N THR A 95 21.87 -2.32 8.74
CA THR A 95 22.97 -1.35 8.72
C THR A 95 23.98 -1.64 9.81
N CYS A 96 25.25 -1.39 9.53
CA CYS A 96 26.34 -1.63 10.48
C CYS A 96 26.25 -0.65 11.66
N SER A 97 26.30 -1.14 12.90
CA SER A 97 26.31 -0.26 14.08
C SER A 97 27.50 0.69 14.14
N GLU A 98 28.65 0.27 13.60
CA GLU A 98 29.90 1.02 13.71
C GLU A 98 29.99 2.17 12.71
N CYS A 99 29.69 1.91 11.44
CA CYS A 99 29.86 2.89 10.37
C CYS A 99 28.54 3.40 9.76
N GLY A 100 27.40 2.80 10.12
CA GLY A 100 26.09 3.13 9.55
C GLY A 100 25.90 2.70 8.09
N ALA A 101 26.89 2.04 7.46
CA ALA A 101 26.77 1.56 6.09
C ALA A 101 25.74 0.42 5.96
N MET A 102 25.04 0.36 4.83
CA MET A 102 24.12 -0.73 4.51
C MET A 102 24.90 -2.03 4.30
N LEU A 103 24.58 -3.06 5.10
CA LEU A 103 25.16 -4.39 4.93
C LEU A 103 24.64 -5.01 3.64
N HIS A 104 25.56 -5.49 2.81
CA HIS A 104 25.26 -6.39 1.70
C HIS A 104 25.66 -7.84 2.01
N SER A 105 26.43 -8.06 3.08
CA SER A 105 26.89 -9.37 3.53
C SER A 105 26.54 -9.60 5.00
N GLU A 106 26.18 -10.84 5.35
CA GLU A 106 25.79 -11.22 6.72
C GLU A 106 26.98 -11.37 7.68
N SER A 107 28.19 -11.55 7.15
CA SER A 107 29.38 -11.84 7.96
C SER A 107 30.25 -10.63 8.24
N ARG A 108 30.40 -9.70 7.28
CA ARG A 108 31.25 -8.51 7.45
C ARG A 108 30.66 -7.26 6.82
N CYS A 109 30.99 -6.10 7.38
CA CYS A 109 30.73 -4.84 6.72
C CYS A 109 31.80 -4.55 5.66
N ASP A 110 31.40 -4.39 4.40
CA ASP A 110 32.33 -4.07 3.29
C ASP A 110 32.98 -2.68 3.43
N SER A 111 32.37 -1.79 4.22
CA SER A 111 32.86 -0.42 4.39
C SER A 111 33.85 -0.27 5.54
N CYS A 112 33.61 -0.91 6.70
CA CYS A 112 34.48 -0.78 7.89
C CYS A 112 35.18 -2.07 8.32
N GLY A 113 34.89 -3.20 7.66
CA GLY A 113 35.47 -4.49 7.99
C GLY A 113 34.97 -5.12 9.30
N ALA A 114 34.01 -4.49 9.99
CA ALA A 114 33.47 -5.02 11.25
C ALA A 114 32.80 -6.37 11.02
N ASN A 115 33.11 -7.33 11.90
CA ASN A 115 32.49 -8.66 11.92
C ASN A 115 31.09 -8.55 12.53
N ILE A 116 30.12 -9.22 11.92
CA ILE A 116 28.72 -9.05 12.28
C ILE A 116 28.24 -10.33 12.93
N GLU A 117 28.21 -10.32 14.26
CA GLU A 117 27.65 -11.41 15.05
C GLU A 117 26.12 -11.32 14.97
N THR A 118 25.51 -12.28 14.27
CA THR A 118 24.07 -12.55 14.29
C THR A 118 23.79 -13.49 15.46
N ASP A 119 23.16 -12.97 16.51
CA ASP A 119 22.59 -13.76 17.61
C ASP A 119 21.08 -13.95 17.35
#